data_AF-A0A969C3Z6-F1
#
_entry.id   AF-A0A969C3Z6-F1
#
_cell.length_a   1.000
_cell.length_b   1.000
_cell.length_c   1.000
_cell.angle_alpha   90.00
_cell.angle_beta   90.00
_cell.angle_gamma   90.00
#
_symmetry.space_group_name_H-M   'P 1'
#
loop_
_entity.id
_entity.type
_entity.pdbx_description
1 polymer ?
#
loop_
_entity_poly.entity_id
_entity_poly.type
_entity_poly.pdbx_seq_one_letter_code
_entity_poly.pdbx_strand_id
1 'polypeptide(L)'
;MPDRVRSEGGVPRVIAVAPDFQSYLETAFDQIRISGKGNQAIFERLATTIQTVAESTNDQNRRIVLKKQIDLIAEFAAKTLETDYEKEKVNRRLSEAKNFLQTGR
;
A
#
# COMPACT_ATOMS: atom_id res chain seq x y z
N MET A 1 27.90 -23.48 -9.14
CA MET A 1 28.68 -22.30 -9.57
C MET A 1 27.78 -21.45 -10.45
N PRO A 2 27.44 -20.19 -10.12
CA PRO A 2 26.64 -19.38 -11.02
C PRO A 2 27.55 -18.49 -11.89
N ASP A 3 27.50 -18.68 -13.20
CA ASP A 3 27.96 -17.69 -14.17
C ASP A 3 26.75 -17.09 -14.87
N ARG A 4 26.40 -15.85 -14.51
CA ARG A 4 25.57 -14.96 -15.33
C ARG A 4 26.04 -13.52 -15.18
N VAL A 5 27.29 -13.25 -15.58
CA VAL A 5 27.75 -11.90 -15.89
C VAL A 5 28.14 -11.90 -17.36
N ARG A 6 27.30 -11.30 -18.23
CA ARG A 6 27.74 -10.91 -19.57
C ARG A 6 28.35 -9.51 -19.46
N SER A 7 29.65 -9.42 -19.67
CA SER A 7 30.38 -8.16 -19.83
C SER A 7 30.43 -7.79 -21.32
N GLU A 8 29.78 -6.70 -21.70
CA GLU A 8 30.18 -5.92 -22.88
C GLU A 8 30.85 -4.65 -22.38
N GLY A 9 32.13 -4.45 -22.71
CA GLY A 9 32.87 -3.23 -22.39
C GLY A 9 33.46 -3.11 -20.99
N GLY A 10 33.58 -4.21 -20.23
CA GLY A 10 34.32 -4.19 -18.95
C GLY A 10 33.61 -3.53 -17.76
N VAL A 11 32.34 -3.14 -17.91
CA VAL A 11 31.53 -2.65 -16.80
C VAL A 11 30.41 -3.66 -16.49
N PRO A 12 30.33 -4.22 -15.28
CA PRO A 12 29.24 -5.13 -14.92
C PRO A 12 27.90 -4.37 -14.95
N ARG A 13 26.99 -4.78 -15.83
CA ARG A 13 25.58 -4.36 -15.78
C ARG A 13 24.84 -5.28 -14.83
N VAL A 14 24.55 -4.78 -13.63
CA VAL A 14 23.62 -5.45 -12.71
C VAL A 14 22.20 -5.09 -13.14
N ILE A 15 21.44 -6.05 -13.66
CA ILE A 15 19.99 -5.90 -13.81
C ILE A 15 19.40 -6.11 -12.42
N ALA A 16 19.28 -5.04 -11.65
CA ALA A 16 18.49 -5.08 -10.42
C ALA A 16 17.03 -5.22 -10.84
N VAL A 17 16.40 -6.35 -10.52
CA VAL A 17 14.94 -6.48 -10.62
C VAL A 17 14.36 -5.57 -9.55
N ALA A 18 13.98 -4.35 -9.94
CA ALA A 18 13.26 -3.47 -9.05
C ALA A 18 11.86 -4.07 -8.82
N PRO A 19 11.39 -4.19 -7.56
CA PRO A 19 10.02 -4.60 -7.31
C PRO A 19 9.08 -3.64 -8.03
N ASP A 20 8.05 -4.18 -8.69
CA ASP A 20 7.00 -3.34 -9.24
C ASP A 20 6.24 -2.62 -8.11
N PHE A 21 5.50 -1.58 -8.49
CA PHE A 21 4.79 -0.72 -7.54
C PHE A 21 3.88 -1.51 -6.60
N GLN A 22 3.23 -2.57 -7.12
CA GLN A 22 2.35 -3.41 -6.32
C GLN A 22 3.12 -4.22 -5.30
N SER A 23 4.17 -4.91 -5.72
CA SER A 23 5.01 -5.75 -4.86
C SER A 23 5.65 -4.93 -3.73
N TYR A 24 6.06 -3.70 -4.03
CA TYR A 24 6.60 -2.78 -3.03
C TYR A 24 5.54 -2.37 -2.00
N LEU A 25 4.33 -2.00 -2.45
CA LEU A 25 3.24 -1.64 -1.54
C LEU A 25 2.76 -2.81 -0.71
N GLU A 26 2.58 -3.99 -1.30
CA GLU A 26 2.18 -5.20 -0.57
C GLU A 26 3.22 -5.49 0.53
N THR A 27 4.51 -5.49 0.20
CA THR A 27 5.57 -5.72 1.19
C THR A 27 5.56 -4.70 2.33
N ALA A 28 5.47 -3.41 2.01
CA ALA A 28 5.56 -2.35 3.01
C ALA A 28 4.29 -2.25 3.87
N PHE A 29 3.12 -2.26 3.24
CA PHE A 29 1.85 -2.01 3.95
C PHE A 29 1.32 -3.26 4.64
N ASP A 30 1.54 -4.46 4.12
CA ASP A 30 1.08 -5.68 4.81
C ASP A 30 1.77 -5.85 6.16
N GLN A 31 3.08 -5.58 6.23
CA GLN A 31 3.82 -5.66 7.49
C GLN A 31 3.27 -4.70 8.54
N ILE A 32 3.00 -3.44 8.16
CA ILE A 32 2.43 -2.43 9.06
C ILE A 32 1.00 -2.80 9.45
N ARG A 33 0.17 -3.25 8.50
CA ARG A 33 -1.22 -3.65 8.73
C ARG A 33 -1.31 -4.82 9.71
N ILE A 34 -0.52 -5.87 9.49
CA ILE A 34 -0.49 -7.06 10.36
C ILE A 34 0.03 -6.69 11.75
N SER A 35 1.12 -5.91 11.82
CA SER A 35 1.71 -5.48 13.10
C SER A 35 0.78 -4.53 13.88
N GLY A 36 -0.07 -3.79 13.18
CA GLY A 36 -1.07 -2.88 13.75
C GLY A 36 -2.38 -3.54 14.16
N LYS A 37 -2.44 -4.87 14.29
CA LYS A 37 -3.64 -5.61 14.71
C LYS A 37 -4.28 -4.98 15.96
N GLY A 38 -5.57 -4.65 15.87
CA GLY A 38 -6.33 -4.04 16.97
C GLY A 38 -5.97 -2.57 17.26
N ASN A 39 -5.07 -1.95 16.49
CA ASN A 39 -4.67 -0.57 16.68
C ASN A 39 -5.33 0.35 15.65
N GLN A 40 -6.43 0.98 16.06
CA GLN A 40 -7.20 1.92 15.26
C GLN A 40 -6.31 3.03 14.63
N ALA A 41 -5.39 3.61 15.40
CA ALA A 41 -4.57 4.73 14.96
C ALA A 41 -3.63 4.34 13.80
N ILE A 42 -3.12 3.10 13.80
CA ILE A 42 -2.28 2.60 12.71
C ILE A 42 -3.08 2.48 11.42
N PHE A 43 -4.33 1.99 11.48
CA PHE A 43 -5.18 1.90 10.28
C PHE A 43 -5.57 3.27 9.72
N GLU A 44 -5.90 4.26 10.58
CA GLU A 44 -6.13 5.65 10.15
C GLU A 44 -4.88 6.26 9.51
N ARG A 45 -3.70 5.97 10.06
CA ARG A 45 -2.43 6.45 9.52
C ARG A 45 -2.11 5.80 8.17
N LEU A 46 -2.31 4.50 8.02
CA LEU A 46 -2.14 3.80 6.74
C LEU A 46 -3.08 4.37 5.67
N ALA A 47 -4.35 4.62 6.00
CA ALA A 47 -5.29 5.26 5.09
C ALA A 47 -4.81 6.66 4.65
N THR A 48 -4.24 7.42 5.60
CA THR A 48 -3.64 8.73 5.30
C THR A 48 -2.43 8.63 4.39
N THR A 49 -1.52 7.71 4.68
CA THR A 49 -0.35 7.47 3.84
C THR A 49 -0.75 7.06 2.42
N ILE A 50 -1.76 6.20 2.25
CA ILE A 50 -2.29 5.82 0.93
C ILE A 50 -2.76 7.06 0.17
N GLN A 51 -3.52 7.95 0.82
CA GLN A 51 -3.98 9.18 0.19
C GLN A 51 -2.81 10.09 -0.22
N THR A 52 -1.80 10.26 0.64
CA THR A 52 -0.61 11.04 0.31
C THR A 52 0.17 10.45 -0.87
N VAL A 53 0.27 9.12 -0.98
CA VAL A 53 0.87 8.48 -2.16
C VAL A 53 0.00 8.72 -3.40
N ALA A 54 -1.33 8.67 -3.26
CA ALA A 54 -2.27 8.93 -4.34
C ALA A 54 -2.18 10.36 -4.89
N GLU A 55 -1.85 11.36 -4.07
CA GLU A 55 -1.63 12.75 -4.49
C GLU A 55 -0.49 12.88 -5.51
N SER A 56 0.49 11.98 -5.46
CA SER A 56 1.64 11.94 -6.39
C SER A 56 1.52 10.84 -7.45
N THR A 57 0.36 10.15 -7.55
CA THR A 57 0.18 8.99 -8.43
C THR A 57 -0.88 9.26 -9.49
N ASN A 58 -0.42 9.59 -10.71
CA ASN A 58 -1.29 9.85 -11.88
C ASN A 58 -1.62 8.56 -12.66
N ASP A 59 -0.79 7.52 -12.53
CA ASP A 59 -1.00 6.26 -13.23
C ASP A 59 -2.22 5.51 -12.68
N GLN A 60 -3.20 5.23 -13.55
CA GLN A 60 -4.47 4.62 -13.15
C GLN A 60 -4.31 3.20 -12.62
N ASN A 61 -3.37 2.41 -13.16
CA ASN A 61 -3.12 1.05 -12.68
C ASN A 61 -2.57 1.08 -11.24
N ARG A 62 -1.67 2.02 -10.94
CA ARG A 62 -1.16 2.23 -9.59
C ARG A 62 -2.24 2.72 -8.63
N ARG A 63 -3.19 3.55 -9.09
CA ARG A 63 -4.36 3.96 -8.29
C ARG A 63 -5.28 2.78 -7.96
N ILE A 64 -5.45 1.83 -8.89
CA ILE A 64 -6.19 0.58 -8.62
C ILE A 64 -5.49 -0.24 -7.53
N VAL A 65 -4.15 -0.33 -7.57
CA VAL A 65 -3.37 -1.00 -6.52
C VAL A 65 -3.54 -0.32 -5.16
N LEU A 66 -3.51 1.01 -5.10
CA LEU A 66 -3.75 1.76 -3.85
C LEU A 66 -5.17 1.51 -3.31
N LYS A 67 -6.17 1.43 -4.18
CA LYS A 67 -7.55 1.10 -3.79
C LYS A 67 -7.64 -0.31 -3.18
N LYS A 68 -6.97 -1.30 -3.77
CA LYS A 68 -6.89 -2.66 -3.21
C LYS A 68 -6.31 -2.65 -1.79
N GLN A 69 -5.29 -1.83 -1.53
CA GLN A 69 -4.72 -1.69 -0.19
C GLN A 69 -5.73 -1.10 0.83
N ILE A 70 -6.54 -0.12 0.43
CA ILE A 70 -7.64 0.40 1.27
C ILE A 70 -8.62 -0.73 1.62
N ASP A 71 -9.02 -1.53 0.64
CA ASP A 71 -9.98 -2.62 0.83
C ASP A 71 -9.42 -3.70 1.80
N LEU A 72 -8.12 -4.03 1.69
CA LEU A 72 -7.43 -4.94 2.62
C LEU A 72 -7.35 -4.40 4.05
N ILE A 73 -7.14 -3.09 4.21
CA ILE A 73 -7.16 -2.45 5.54
C ILE A 73 -8.57 -2.48 6.13
N ALA A 74 -9.60 -2.19 5.32
CA ALA A 74 -11.00 -2.24 5.77
C ALA A 74 -11.37 -3.63 6.29
N GLU A 75 -11.05 -4.67 5.52
CA GLU A 75 -11.29 -6.06 5.92
C GLU A 75 -10.58 -6.41 7.23
N PHE A 76 -9.30 -6.03 7.36
CA PHE A 76 -8.52 -6.36 8.54
C PHE A 76 -8.97 -5.59 9.78
N ALA A 77 -9.32 -4.31 9.62
CA ALA A 77 -9.87 -3.48 10.69
C ALA A 77 -11.20 -4.05 11.20
N ALA A 78 -12.11 -4.45 10.29
CA ALA A 78 -13.38 -5.07 10.65
C ALA A 78 -13.21 -6.37 11.46
N LYS A 79 -12.16 -7.14 11.18
CA LYS A 79 -11.84 -8.40 11.88
C LYS A 79 -11.09 -8.22 13.21
N THR A 80 -10.42 -7.10 13.42
CA THR A 80 -9.43 -6.97 14.51
C THR A 80 -9.72 -5.87 15.51
N LEU A 81 -10.49 -4.85 15.16
CA LEU A 81 -10.94 -3.83 16.10
C LEU A 81 -12.12 -4.37 16.92
N GLU A 82 -12.13 -4.05 18.21
CA GLU A 82 -13.07 -4.63 19.16
C GLU A 82 -14.41 -3.90 19.11
N THR A 83 -14.38 -2.57 19.07
CA THR A 83 -15.58 -1.75 19.19
C THR A 83 -16.07 -1.23 17.84
N ASP A 84 -17.38 -0.99 17.76
CA ASP A 84 -17.97 -0.38 16.56
C ASP A 84 -17.53 1.07 16.38
N TYR A 85 -17.29 1.79 17.49
CA TYR A 85 -16.72 3.13 17.47
C TYR A 85 -15.37 3.19 16.72
N GLU A 86 -14.46 2.26 17.01
CA GLU A 86 -13.16 2.20 16.36
C GLU A 86 -13.29 1.86 14.87
N LYS A 87 -14.16 0.89 14.55
CA LYS A 87 -14.43 0.48 13.17
C LYS A 87 -15.03 1.61 12.34
N GLU A 88 -16.01 2.34 12.89
CA GLU A 88 -16.64 3.49 12.23
C GLU A 88 -15.61 4.59 11.93
N LYS A 89 -14.74 4.90 12.89
CA LYS A 89 -13.71 5.93 12.71
C LYS A 89 -12.72 5.56 11.61
N VAL A 90 -12.27 4.30 11.57
CA VAL A 90 -11.40 3.79 10.49
C VAL A 90 -12.13 3.77 9.15
N ASN A 91 -13.37 3.29 9.10
CA ASN A 91 -14.18 3.22 7.87
C ASN A 91 -14.43 4.60 7.26
N ARG A 92 -14.67 5.61 8.10
CA ARG A 92 -14.80 7.00 7.63
C ARG A 92 -13.52 7.47 6.96
N ARG A 93 -12.36 7.28 7.61
CA ARG A 93 -11.06 7.68 7.05
C ARG A 93 -10.71 6.93 5.75
N LEU A 94 -11.02 5.63 5.69
CA LEU A 94 -10.82 4.82 4.48
C LEU A 94 -11.72 5.26 3.33
N SER A 95 -12.98 5.64 3.63
CA SER A 95 -13.92 6.16 2.63
C SER A 95 -13.44 7.49 2.05
N GLU A 96 -12.92 8.40 2.89
CA GLU A 96 -12.30 9.66 2.45
C GLU A 96 -11.12 9.39 1.48
N ALA A 97 -10.22 8.48 1.84
CA ALA A 97 -9.09 8.10 0.99
C ALA A 97 -9.53 7.41 -0.31
N LYS A 98 -10.56 6.57 -0.27
CA LYS A 98 -11.12 5.88 -1.43
C LYS A 98 -11.80 6.84 -2.40
N ASN A 99 -12.54 7.82 -1.87
CA ASN A 99 -13.15 8.87 -2.66
C ASN A 99 -12.08 9.71 -3.37
N PHE A 100 -11.01 10.07 -2.66
CA PHE A 100 -9.87 10.78 -3.28
C PHE A 100 -9.25 10.01 -4.45
N LEU A 101 -9.13 8.68 -4.33
CA LEU A 101 -8.64 7.83 -5.41
C LEU A 101 -9.57 7.84 -6.65
N GLN A 102 -10.88 8.02 -6.45
CA GLN A 102 -11.88 8.07 -7.52
C GLN A 102 -11.99 9.45 -8.20
N THR A 103 -11.80 10.55 -7.46
CA THR A 103 -11.93 11.92 -7.99
C THR A 103 -10.62 12.55 -8.47
N GLY A 104 -9.46 12.08 -8.00
CA GLY A 104 -8.17 12.60 -8.45
C GLY A 104 -7.88 12.23 -9.91
N ARG A 105 -7.83 13.25 -10.77
CA ARG A 105 -7.27 13.19 -12.13
C ARG A 105 -5.76 13.18 -12.09
#